data_AF-A0A9P7KH61-F1
#
_entry.id   AF-A0A9P7KH61-F1
#
_cell.length_a   1.000
_cell.length_b   1.000
_cell.length_c   1.000
_cell.angle_alpha   90.00
_cell.angle_beta   90.00
_cell.angle_gamma   90.00
#
_symmetry.space_group_name_H-M   'P 1'
#
loop_
_entity.id
_entity.type
_entity.pdbx_description
1 polymer ?
#
loop_
_entity_poly.entity_id
_entity_poly.type
_entity_poly.pdbx_seq_one_letter_code
_entity_poly.pdbx_strand_id
1 'polypeptide(L)'
;MQFDHFRAHLDDYNDTRERLIKLTLSCALQASRDVTIIAKRTIFLIHRIAIDDDDDAPLRAATSAQKKLLEVHAIYAKLKPDLIGDRFWRYHRQVSPGLQEYIEALSFAHYLQHHTLITFSQVQKSLCDPDGAPVRIRITPPA
;
A
#
# COMPACT_ATOMS: atom_id res chain seq x y z
N MET A 1 -28.04 15.05 -37.14
CA MET A 1 -29.06 15.07 -36.06
C MET A 1 -29.01 13.84 -35.15
N GLN A 2 -29.12 12.58 -35.62
CA GLN A 2 -29.07 11.42 -34.71
C GLN A 2 -27.65 11.11 -34.21
N PHE A 3 -26.63 11.26 -35.05
CA PHE A 3 -25.23 11.02 -34.68
C PHE A 3 -24.65 12.06 -33.71
N ASP A 4 -25.09 13.32 -33.77
CA ASP A 4 -24.56 14.40 -32.93
C ASP A 4 -24.96 14.24 -31.46
N HIS A 5 -26.19 13.77 -31.21
CA HIS A 5 -26.66 13.45 -29.86
C HIS A 5 -25.94 12.24 -29.26
N PHE A 6 -25.69 11.20 -30.07
CA PHE A 6 -24.87 10.05 -29.63
C PHE A 6 -23.43 10.45 -29.33
N ARG A 7 -22.88 11.40 -30.09
CA ARG A 7 -21.52 11.93 -29.88
C ARG A 7 -21.41 12.69 -28.57
N ALA A 8 -22.33 13.63 -28.31
CA ALA A 8 -22.37 14.38 -27.06
C ALA A 8 -22.52 13.46 -25.83
N HIS A 9 -23.38 12.44 -25.92
CA HIS A 9 -23.56 11.48 -24.84
C HIS A 9 -22.32 10.59 -24.60
N LEU A 10 -21.59 10.21 -25.67
CA LEU A 10 -20.33 9.48 -25.55
C LEU A 10 -19.20 10.35 -24.97
N ASP A 11 -19.13 11.61 -25.38
CA ASP A 11 -18.13 12.57 -24.87
C ASP A 11 -18.36 12.84 -23.38
N ASP A 12 -19.61 13.11 -22.94
CA ASP A 12 -19.94 13.31 -21.52
C ASP A 12 -19.63 12.08 -20.66
N TYR A 13 -19.93 10.89 -21.19
CA TYR A 13 -19.59 9.63 -20.52
C TYR A 13 -18.07 9.44 -20.41
N ASN A 14 -17.33 9.77 -21.48
CA ASN A 14 -15.89 9.63 -21.51
C ASN A 14 -15.19 10.67 -20.61
N ASP A 15 -15.67 11.92 -20.57
CA ASP A 15 -15.16 12.97 -19.70
C ASP A 15 -15.39 12.65 -18.22
N THR A 16 -16.58 12.15 -17.89
CA THR A 16 -16.89 11.67 -16.53
C THR A 16 -15.95 10.53 -16.14
N ARG A 17 -15.74 9.57 -17.05
CA ARG A 17 -14.83 8.45 -16.84
C ARG A 17 -13.39 8.92 -16.64
N GLU A 18 -12.91 9.84 -17.47
CA GLU A 18 -11.57 10.41 -17.34
C GLU A 18 -11.39 11.16 -16.02
N ARG A 19 -12.40 11.94 -15.59
CA ARG A 19 -12.37 12.67 -14.33
C ARG A 19 -12.26 11.72 -13.15
N LEU A 20 -13.07 10.66 -13.14
CA LEU A 20 -13.00 9.61 -12.12
C LEU A 20 -11.63 8.94 -12.11
N ILE A 21 -11.10 8.58 -13.29
CA ILE A 21 -9.76 7.98 -13.40
C ILE A 21 -8.69 8.91 -12.81
N LYS A 22 -8.70 10.21 -13.16
CA LYS A 22 -7.73 11.21 -12.68
C LYS A 22 -7.83 11.38 -11.16
N LEU A 23 -9.04 11.45 -10.61
CA LEU A 23 -9.27 11.58 -9.17
C LEU A 23 -8.75 10.36 -8.39
N THR A 24 -9.07 9.16 -8.87
CA THR A 24 -8.56 7.91 -8.28
C THR A 24 -7.04 7.80 -8.39
N LEU A 25 -6.44 8.22 -9.52
CA LEU A 25 -4.99 8.20 -9.70
C LEU A 25 -4.27 9.17 -8.74
N SER A 26 -4.86 10.35 -8.51
CA SER A 26 -4.38 11.31 -7.52
C SER A 26 -4.44 10.73 -6.10
N CYS A 27 -5.56 10.09 -5.73
CA CYS A 27 -5.73 9.46 -4.43
C CYS A 27 -4.73 8.31 -4.20
N ALA A 28 -4.51 7.46 -5.21
CA ALA A 28 -3.52 6.38 -5.16
C ALA A 28 -2.09 6.90 -4.99
N LEU A 29 -1.75 8.01 -5.66
CA LEU A 29 -0.44 8.64 -5.51
C LEU A 29 -0.27 9.26 -4.11
N GLN A 30 -1.31 9.93 -3.60
CA GLN A 30 -1.28 10.52 -2.27
C GLN A 30 -1.12 9.44 -1.20
N ALA A 31 -1.91 8.36 -1.28
CA ALA A 31 -1.79 7.23 -0.38
C ALA A 31 -0.40 6.57 -0.46
N SER A 32 0.19 6.41 -1.64
CA SER A 32 1.56 5.88 -1.79
C SER A 32 2.59 6.76 -1.05
N ARG A 33 2.50 8.09 -1.19
CA ARG A 33 3.36 9.04 -0.48
C ARG A 33 3.17 8.95 1.04
N ASP A 34 1.93 8.90 1.50
CA ASP A 34 1.62 8.79 2.93
C ASP A 34 2.19 7.48 3.50
N VAL A 35 2.02 6.36 2.79
CA VAL A 35 2.60 5.07 3.17
C VAL A 35 4.12 5.14 3.20
N THR A 36 4.78 5.73 2.20
CA THR A 36 6.25 5.92 2.21
C THR A 36 6.70 6.73 3.43
N ILE A 37 6.01 7.82 3.76
CA ILE A 37 6.37 8.67 4.91
C ILE A 37 6.23 7.88 6.22
N ILE A 38 5.13 7.14 6.39
CA ILE A 38 4.89 6.31 7.58
C ILE A 38 5.92 5.19 7.67
N ALA A 39 6.20 4.50 6.56
CA ALA A 39 7.17 3.41 6.50
C ALA A 39 8.59 3.90 6.86
N LYS A 40 9.07 4.99 6.25
CA LYS A 40 10.38 5.56 6.58
C LYS A 40 10.48 5.98 8.04
N ARG A 41 9.46 6.70 8.55
CA ARG A 41 9.41 7.08 9.96
C ARG A 41 9.38 5.87 10.89
N THR A 42 8.83 4.76 10.44
CA THR A 42 8.81 3.50 11.19
C THR A 42 10.20 2.86 11.18
N ILE A 43 10.85 2.75 10.02
CA ILE A 43 12.23 2.25 9.89
C ILE A 43 13.20 3.05 10.78
N PHE A 44 13.17 4.39 10.71
CA PHE A 44 14.02 5.23 11.57
C PHE A 44 13.72 5.06 13.06
N LEU A 45 12.44 4.94 13.44
CA LEU A 45 12.06 4.69 14.83
C LEU A 45 12.61 3.35 15.32
N ILE A 46 12.45 2.30 14.52
CA ILE A 46 12.93 0.96 14.83
C ILE A 46 14.45 0.98 15.00
N HIS A 47 15.18 1.57 14.04
CA HIS A 47 16.63 1.69 14.13
C HIS A 47 17.08 2.39 15.40
N ARG A 48 16.41 3.48 15.78
CA ARG A 48 16.77 4.21 16.99
C ARG A 48 16.58 3.36 18.25
N ILE A 49 15.44 2.68 18.37
CA ILE A 49 15.14 1.86 19.54
C ILE A 49 16.06 0.62 19.57
N ALA A 50 16.29 -0.02 18.43
CA ALA A 50 17.08 -1.25 18.35
C ALA A 50 18.59 -1.07 18.66
N ILE A 51 19.08 0.18 18.69
CA ILE A 51 20.46 0.52 19.08
C ILE A 51 20.57 0.80 20.59
N ASP A 52 19.44 0.98 21.30
CA ASP A 52 19.46 1.14 22.75
C ASP A 52 19.99 -0.14 23.42
N ASP A 53 20.82 0.02 24.44
CA ASP A 53 21.57 -1.05 25.15
C ASP A 53 20.69 -1.88 26.12
N ASP A 54 19.40 -2.03 25.78
CA ASP A 54 18.37 -2.69 26.57
C ASP A 54 17.97 -4.01 25.88
N ASP A 55 18.00 -5.12 26.62
CA ASP A 55 17.69 -6.46 26.11
C ASP A 55 16.28 -6.55 25.50
N ASP A 56 15.33 -5.75 25.99
CA ASP A 56 13.96 -5.68 25.48
C ASP A 56 13.75 -4.69 24.33
N ALA A 57 14.80 -3.96 23.92
CA ALA A 57 14.70 -2.94 22.89
C ALA A 57 14.22 -3.48 21.52
N PRO A 58 14.71 -4.62 21.00
CA PRO A 58 14.24 -5.17 19.73
C PRO A 58 12.74 -5.50 19.74
N LEU A 59 12.24 -6.07 20.83
CA LEU A 59 10.84 -6.45 20.97
C LEU A 59 9.92 -5.22 21.06
N ARG A 60 10.34 -4.19 21.80
CA ARG A 60 9.62 -2.90 21.87
C ARG A 60 9.62 -2.17 20.54
N ALA A 61 10.75 -2.19 19.83
CA ALA A 61 10.88 -1.59 18.50
C ALA A 61 9.90 -2.23 17.52
N ALA A 62 9.86 -3.57 17.48
CA ALA A 62 8.96 -4.29 16.61
C ALA A 62 7.47 -4.11 16.98
N THR A 63 7.14 -4.08 18.27
CA THR A 63 5.75 -3.78 18.72
C THR A 63 5.32 -2.38 18.29
N SER A 64 6.22 -1.40 18.41
CA SER A 64 5.97 -0.02 17.96
C SER A 64 5.81 0.06 16.44
N ALA A 65 6.58 -0.72 15.70
CA ALA A 65 6.46 -0.84 14.26
C ALA A 65 5.10 -1.41 13.85
N GLN A 66 4.68 -2.52 14.46
CA GLN A 66 3.40 -3.16 14.16
C GLN A 66 2.23 -2.19 14.33
N LYS A 67 2.23 -1.37 15.39
CA LYS A 67 1.21 -0.33 15.59
C LYS A 67 1.15 0.68 14.43
N LYS A 68 2.29 1.15 13.94
CA LYS A 68 2.36 2.07 12.80
C LYS A 68 1.99 1.39 11.48
N LEU A 69 2.33 0.12 11.31
CA LEU A 69 1.97 -0.64 10.12
C LEU A 69 0.45 -0.84 10.01
N LEU A 70 -0.30 -0.88 11.13
CA LEU A 70 -1.77 -0.86 11.10
C LEU A 70 -2.34 0.42 10.45
N GLU A 71 -1.67 1.57 10.60
CA GLU A 71 -2.07 2.81 9.93
C GLU A 71 -1.93 2.67 8.40
N VAL A 72 -0.87 1.99 7.94
CA VAL A 72 -0.68 1.67 6.52
C VAL A 72 -1.78 0.75 6.00
N HIS A 73 -2.19 -0.26 6.79
CA HIS A 73 -3.34 -1.11 6.43
C HIS A 73 -4.61 -0.29 6.24
N ALA A 74 -4.89 0.67 7.11
CA ALA A 74 -6.06 1.53 7.00
C ALA A 74 -6.04 2.39 5.71
N ILE A 75 -4.86 2.83 5.26
CA ILE A 75 -4.71 3.57 3.98
C ILE A 75 -5.02 2.65 2.80
N TYR A 76 -4.46 1.44 2.78
CA TYR A 76 -4.72 0.47 1.71
C TYR A 76 -6.18 -0.02 1.69
N ALA A 77 -6.81 -0.17 2.85
CA ALA A 77 -8.23 -0.52 2.95
C ALA A 77 -9.12 0.57 2.30
N LYS A 78 -8.78 1.85 2.45
CA LYS A 78 -9.50 2.96 1.79
C LYS A 78 -9.33 2.95 0.28
N LEU A 79 -8.17 2.50 -0.24
CA LEU A 79 -7.91 2.35 -1.67
C LEU A 79 -8.57 1.10 -2.27
N LYS A 80 -8.92 0.11 -1.46
CA LYS A 80 -9.49 -1.18 -1.90
C LYS A 80 -10.64 -1.04 -2.89
N PRO A 81 -11.72 -0.26 -2.63
CA PRO A 81 -12.84 -0.15 -3.57
C PRO A 81 -12.41 0.41 -4.95
N ASP A 82 -11.41 1.27 -4.97
CA ASP A 82 -10.89 1.92 -6.16
C ASP A 82 -9.95 1.01 -6.99
N LEU A 83 -9.33 0.03 -6.33
CA LEU A 83 -8.40 -0.95 -6.90
C LEU A 83 -9.12 -2.16 -7.54
N ILE A 84 -10.45 -2.25 -7.47
CA ILE A 84 -11.21 -3.39 -8.03
C ILE A 84 -11.29 -3.30 -9.57
N GLY A 85 -10.87 -4.38 -10.24
CA GLY A 85 -11.02 -4.58 -11.69
C GLY A 85 -9.80 -4.17 -12.53
N ASP A 86 -10.01 -3.87 -13.81
CA ASP A 86 -8.97 -3.51 -14.80
C ASP A 86 -8.17 -2.24 -14.46
N ARG A 87 -8.62 -1.48 -13.46
CA ARG A 87 -7.95 -0.25 -13.03
C ARG A 87 -6.70 -0.51 -12.18
N PHE A 88 -6.55 -1.71 -11.60
CA PHE A 88 -5.39 -2.09 -10.78
C PHE A 88 -4.05 -1.84 -11.51
N TRP A 89 -3.97 -2.26 -12.77
CA TRP A 89 -2.72 -2.17 -13.54
C TRP A 89 -2.28 -0.75 -13.86
N ARG A 90 -3.24 0.20 -13.87
CA ARG A 90 -2.95 1.63 -14.05
C ARG A 90 -2.43 2.31 -12.80
N TYR A 91 -2.72 1.76 -11.61
CA TYR A 91 -2.34 2.33 -10.31
C TYR A 91 -1.14 1.62 -9.66
N HIS A 92 -0.82 0.41 -10.10
CA HIS A 92 0.31 -0.38 -9.59
C HIS A 92 1.62 0.43 -9.58
N ARG A 93 1.90 1.19 -10.65
CA ARG A 93 3.14 1.96 -10.76
C ARG A 93 3.25 3.09 -9.73
N GLN A 94 2.14 3.71 -9.36
CA GLN A 94 2.09 4.79 -8.39
C GLN A 94 2.16 4.26 -6.95
N VAL A 95 1.61 3.07 -6.70
CA VAL A 95 1.57 2.43 -5.38
C VAL A 95 2.86 1.65 -5.07
N SER A 96 3.58 1.17 -6.10
CA SER A 96 4.79 0.34 -5.94
C SER A 96 5.84 0.94 -5.00
N PRO A 97 6.18 2.25 -5.05
CA PRO A 97 7.18 2.82 -4.14
C PRO A 97 6.77 2.76 -2.66
N GLY A 98 5.51 3.10 -2.34
CA GLY A 98 4.98 2.98 -0.98
C GLY A 98 4.98 1.53 -0.50
N LEU A 99 4.67 0.60 -1.40
CA LEU A 99 4.63 -0.83 -1.08
C LEU A 99 6.02 -1.39 -0.77
N GLN A 100 7.06 -1.00 -1.51
CA GLN A 100 8.44 -1.42 -1.25
C GLN A 100 8.90 -1.01 0.15
N GLU A 101 8.68 0.25 0.51
CA GLU A 101 9.05 0.81 1.80
C GLU A 101 8.26 0.15 2.95
N TYR A 102 6.97 -0.14 2.72
CA TYR A 102 6.16 -0.92 3.67
C TYR A 102 6.71 -2.34 3.88
N ILE A 103 7.08 -3.03 2.79
CA ILE A 103 7.66 -4.39 2.87
C ILE A 103 8.98 -4.35 3.64
N GLU A 104 9.81 -3.34 3.43
CA GLU A 104 11.06 -3.15 4.18
C GLU A 104 10.78 -2.97 5.67
N ALA A 105 9.88 -2.05 6.05
CA ALA A 105 9.51 -1.82 7.44
C ALA A 105 8.93 -3.07 8.13
N LEU A 106 8.07 -3.81 7.42
CA LEU A 106 7.48 -5.06 7.89
C LEU A 106 8.53 -6.15 8.07
N SER A 107 9.44 -6.30 7.09
CA SER A 107 10.52 -7.29 7.13
C SER A 107 11.47 -6.99 8.29
N PHE A 108 11.79 -5.72 8.53
CA PHE A 108 12.68 -5.33 9.60
C PHE A 108 12.06 -5.57 10.98
N ALA A 109 10.77 -5.23 11.16
CA ALA A 109 10.05 -5.53 12.39
C ALA A 109 9.98 -7.04 12.68
N HIS A 110 9.72 -7.86 11.65
CA HIS A 110 9.69 -9.32 11.78
C HIS A 110 11.07 -9.89 12.15
N TYR A 111 12.13 -9.36 11.53
CA TYR A 111 13.50 -9.77 11.82
C TYR A 111 13.90 -9.50 13.27
N LEU A 112 13.51 -8.37 13.84
CA LEU A 112 13.79 -8.05 15.25
C LEU A 112 13.05 -8.95 16.25
N GLN A 113 11.90 -9.53 15.87
CA GLN A 113 11.13 -10.44 16.73
C GLN A 113 11.55 -11.90 16.60
N HIS A 114 11.82 -12.34 15.37
CA HIS A 114 11.95 -13.76 15.05
C HIS A 114 13.34 -14.14 14.52
N HIS A 115 14.24 -13.17 14.33
CA HIS A 115 15.55 -13.34 13.70
C HIS A 115 15.48 -14.08 12.35
N THR A 116 14.36 -13.93 11.64
CA THR A 116 14.08 -14.56 10.35
C THR A 116 13.43 -13.56 9.41
N LEU A 117 13.60 -13.80 8.10
CA LEU A 117 12.97 -12.98 7.07
C LEU A 117 11.51 -13.38 6.87
N ILE A 118 10.65 -12.39 6.68
CA ILE A 118 9.25 -12.62 6.32
C ILE A 118 9.16 -13.19 4.90
N THR A 119 8.31 -14.19 4.71
CA THR A 119 8.10 -14.81 3.39
C THR A 119 7.14 -13.98 2.53
N PHE A 120 7.25 -14.12 1.21
CA PHE A 120 6.32 -13.50 0.27
C PHE A 120 4.85 -13.82 0.59
N SER A 121 4.55 -15.07 0.98
CA SER A 121 3.19 -15.45 1.36
C SER A 121 2.69 -14.72 2.61
N GLN A 122 3.55 -14.47 3.59
CA GLN A 122 3.19 -13.72 4.81
C GLN A 122 2.97 -12.23 4.51
N VAL A 123 3.82 -11.63 3.67
CA VAL A 123 3.64 -10.25 3.19
C VAL A 123 2.33 -10.12 2.40
N GLN A 124 2.02 -11.07 1.52
CA GLN A 124 0.79 -11.02 0.75
C GLN A 124 -0.44 -11.18 1.67
N LYS A 125 -0.33 -12.00 2.72
CA LYS A 125 -1.39 -12.14 3.73
C LYS A 125 -1.59 -10.85 4.54
N SER A 126 -0.53 -10.14 4.90
CA SER A 126 -0.70 -8.87 5.63
C SER A 126 -1.47 -7.85 4.77
N LEU A 127 -1.22 -7.83 3.46
CA LEU A 127 -1.90 -6.92 2.53
C LEU A 127 -3.32 -7.38 2.12
N CYS A 128 -3.76 -8.56 2.53
CA CYS A 128 -5.11 -9.06 2.28
C CYS A 128 -6.00 -8.86 3.51
N ASP A 129 -7.22 -8.36 3.31
CA ASP A 129 -8.24 -8.23 4.36
C ASP A 129 -8.64 -9.60 4.96
N PRO A 130 -9.20 -9.62 6.20
CA PRO A 130 -9.63 -10.83 6.89
C PRO A 130 -10.74 -11.64 6.19
N ASP A 131 -11.39 -11.08 5.16
CA ASP A 131 -12.42 -11.76 4.35
C ASP A 131 -11.86 -12.75 3.30
N GLY A 132 -10.54 -12.91 3.18
CA GLY A 132 -9.94 -13.91 2.29
C GLY A 132 -10.16 -13.67 0.79
N ALA A 133 -10.89 -12.62 0.40
CA ALA A 133 -10.96 -12.16 -0.98
C ALA A 133 -9.62 -11.51 -1.33
N PRO A 134 -8.87 -12.05 -2.32
CA PRO A 134 -7.56 -11.54 -2.65
C PRO A 134 -7.71 -10.11 -3.13
N VAL A 135 -7.28 -9.16 -2.31
CA VAL A 135 -6.89 -7.85 -2.84
C VAL A 135 -5.78 -8.19 -3.83
N ARG A 136 -6.09 -8.18 -5.12
CA ARG A 136 -5.17 -8.54 -6.20
C ARG A 136 -4.12 -7.44 -6.37
N ILE A 137 -3.53 -6.95 -5.27
CA ILE A 137 -2.24 -6.29 -5.31
C ILE A 137 -1.22 -7.39 -5.58
N ARG A 138 -1.08 -7.77 -6.85
CA ARG A 138 0.03 -8.60 -7.29
C ARG A 138 1.30 -7.80 -7.05
N ILE A 139 2.03 -8.16 -6.00
CA ILE A 139 3.43 -7.76 -5.86
C ILE A 139 4.18 -8.50 -6.95
N THR A 140 4.48 -7.82 -8.04
CA THR A 140 5.43 -8.33 -9.04
C THR A 140 6.84 -8.10 -8.52
N PRO A 141 7.72 -9.12 -8.50
CA PRO A 141 9.14 -8.90 -8.25
C PRO A 141 9.68 -7.89 -9.27
N PRO A 142 10.63 -7.01 -8.90
CA PRO A 142 11.34 -6.20 -9.88
C PRO A 142 12.04 -7.15 -10.87
N ALA A 143 11.82 -6.92 -12.17
CA ALA A 143 12.47 -7.64 -13.26
C ALA A 143 13.96 -7.28 -13.36
#